data_AF-A0A7C8ZXY3-F1
#
_entry.id   AF-A0A7C8ZXY3-F1
#
_cell.length_a   1.000
_cell.length_b   1.000
_cell.length_c   1.000
_cell.angle_alpha   90.00
_cell.angle_beta   90.00
_cell.angle_gamma   90.00
#
_symmetry.space_group_name_H-M   'P 1'
#
loop_
_entity.id
_entity.type
_entity.pdbx_description
1 polymer ?
#
loop_
_entity_poly.entity_id
_entity_poly.type
_entity_poly.pdbx_seq_one_letter_code
_entity_poly.pdbx_strand_id
1 'polypeptide(L)'
;ADSKYEARRGMSSISPAVAEELFASEYSKKECHMQTLSPDMTRLKKAAVNVDNSLSPSHTVLQMHCVDHKGLLYDIMRTLKDYDVQIAYSRISAVSKGYRDLDLFIQLRDGKKIVDPEREYLLCSCLKMEMLHPLRVIIANRGPDTELLVANPVELSGRGRPRVFYDVTLALKKLGICIFSAEIGRYTASDREWEVYRLLLDENCAYELLTAVARNEIVDKVRRMLMGW
;
A
#
# COMPACT_ATOMS: atom_id res chain seq x y z
N ALA A 1 0.37 2.96 29.57
CA ALA A 1 0.49 2.02 28.44
C ALA A 1 0.36 2.88 27.19
N ASP A 2 1.48 3.41 26.73
CA ASP A 2 1.51 4.37 25.63
C ASP A 2 1.17 3.64 24.33
N SER A 3 0.10 4.07 23.67
CA SER A 3 -0.30 3.48 22.40
C SER A 3 0.76 3.81 21.35
N LYS A 4 1.39 2.79 20.76
CA LYS A 4 2.37 2.91 19.65
C LYS A 4 1.83 3.61 18.39
N TYR A 5 0.54 3.94 18.37
CA TYR A 5 -0.19 4.51 17.25
C TYR A 5 -1.02 5.68 17.76
N GLU A 6 -0.80 6.87 17.20
CA GLU A 6 -1.53 8.07 17.59
C GLU A 6 -2.48 8.51 16.47
N ALA A 7 -3.75 8.62 16.83
CA ALA A 7 -4.78 9.23 15.99
C ALA A 7 -4.74 10.76 16.20
N ARG A 8 -4.77 11.56 15.12
CA ARG A 8 -4.93 13.02 15.25
C ARG A 8 -6.32 13.35 15.87
N ARG A 9 -6.39 14.39 16.72
CA ARG A 9 -7.54 14.77 17.56
C ARG A 9 -8.91 14.62 16.87
N GLY A 10 -9.87 14.00 17.57
CA GLY A 10 -11.29 13.96 17.19
C GLY A 10 -11.75 12.69 16.46
N MET A 11 -10.88 11.69 16.30
CA MET A 11 -11.20 10.46 15.58
C MET A 11 -11.48 9.30 16.53
N SER A 12 -12.36 8.38 16.11
CA SER A 12 -12.59 7.15 16.86
C SER A 12 -11.32 6.29 16.88
N SER A 13 -11.00 5.68 18.02
CA SER A 13 -9.78 4.89 18.17
C SER A 13 -9.91 3.56 17.41
N ILE A 14 -8.82 3.13 16.77
CA ILE A 14 -8.71 1.80 16.18
C ILE A 14 -8.23 0.85 17.28
N SER A 15 -8.77 -0.38 17.33
CA SER A 15 -8.33 -1.35 18.32
C SER A 15 -6.84 -1.72 18.09
N PRO A 16 -6.07 -2.03 19.14
CA PRO A 16 -4.64 -2.34 18.98
C PRO A 16 -4.35 -3.48 18.00
N ALA A 17 -5.21 -4.52 17.97
CA ALA A 17 -5.07 -5.64 17.04
C ALA A 17 -5.24 -5.22 15.58
N VAL A 18 -6.24 -4.38 15.29
CA VAL A 18 -6.51 -3.85 13.95
C VAL A 18 -5.41 -2.88 13.52
N ALA A 19 -4.91 -2.04 14.43
CA ALA A 19 -3.78 -1.15 14.15
C ALA A 19 -2.50 -1.93 13.87
N GLU A 20 -2.24 -3.00 14.61
CA GLU A 20 -1.08 -3.88 14.37
C GLU A 20 -1.20 -4.61 13.03
N GLU A 21 -2.39 -5.00 12.60
CA GLU A 21 -2.59 -5.59 11.27
C GLU A 21 -2.43 -4.55 10.15
N LEU A 22 -2.97 -3.35 10.32
CA LEU A 22 -2.92 -2.27 9.32
C LEU A 22 -1.51 -1.69 9.14
N PHE A 23 -0.75 -1.54 10.23
CA PHE A 23 0.50 -0.80 10.23
C PHE A 23 1.74 -1.66 10.47
N ALA A 24 1.60 -2.99 10.62
CA ALA A 24 2.76 -3.85 10.76
C ALA A 24 3.70 -3.71 9.56
N SER A 25 4.97 -3.45 9.87
CA SER A 25 6.07 -3.71 8.95
C SER A 25 6.22 -5.22 8.77
N GLU A 26 6.05 -5.72 7.55
CA GLU A 26 6.16 -7.16 7.25
C GLU A 26 7.56 -7.73 7.57
N TYR A 27 8.57 -6.87 7.80
CA TYR A 27 9.89 -7.30 8.28
C TYR A 27 9.90 -7.81 9.74
N SER A 28 8.82 -7.61 10.51
CA SER A 28 8.71 -8.08 11.91
C SER A 28 7.79 -9.28 12.11
N LYS A 29 7.06 -9.76 11.09
CA LYS A 29 6.20 -10.93 11.23
C LYS A 29 6.69 -12.05 10.33
N LYS A 30 7.02 -13.19 10.95
CA LYS A 30 6.81 -14.50 10.32
C LYS A 30 5.42 -14.46 9.70
N GLU A 31 5.38 -14.39 8.37
CA GLU A 31 4.20 -14.51 7.51
C GLU A 31 2.90 -14.13 8.23
N CYS A 32 2.63 -12.82 8.34
CA CYS A 32 1.36 -12.37 8.89
C CYS A 32 0.24 -13.03 8.08
N HIS A 33 -0.65 -13.73 8.78
CA HIS A 33 -1.77 -14.52 8.26
C HIS A 33 -2.80 -13.67 7.49
N MET A 34 -2.40 -13.02 6.39
CA MET A 34 -3.34 -12.57 5.37
C MET A 34 -3.78 -13.81 4.60
N GLN A 35 -4.96 -14.27 5.00
CA GLN A 35 -5.59 -15.51 4.61
C GLN A 35 -5.62 -15.68 3.09
N THR A 36 -5.24 -16.89 2.68
CA THR A 36 -5.26 -17.44 1.32
C THR A 36 -4.33 -16.75 0.34
N LEU A 37 -3.23 -17.45 0.02
CA LEU A 37 -2.35 -17.19 -1.11
C LEU A 37 -3.17 -17.23 -2.42
N SER A 38 -3.87 -16.15 -2.73
CA SER A 38 -4.44 -15.94 -4.05
C SER A 38 -3.31 -16.07 -5.08
N PRO A 39 -3.54 -16.65 -6.27
CA PRO A 39 -2.55 -16.68 -7.35
C PRO A 39 -2.00 -15.28 -7.69
N ASP A 40 -2.72 -14.21 -7.35
CA ASP A 40 -2.23 -12.84 -7.51
C ASP A 40 -1.09 -12.51 -6.53
N MET A 41 -1.11 -13.01 -5.29
CA MET A 41 -0.02 -12.81 -4.33
C MET A 41 1.26 -13.50 -4.76
N THR A 42 1.17 -14.71 -5.34
CA THR A 42 2.35 -15.41 -5.85
C THR A 42 2.96 -14.68 -7.05
N ARG A 43 2.14 -13.99 -7.86
CA ARG A 43 2.61 -13.12 -8.95
C ARG A 43 3.29 -11.86 -8.43
N LEU A 44 2.73 -11.20 -7.42
CA LEU A 44 3.31 -9.98 -6.83
C LEU A 44 4.64 -10.25 -6.11
N LYS A 45 4.78 -11.41 -5.45
CA LYS A 45 6.04 -11.83 -4.80
C LYS A 45 7.21 -11.98 -5.78
N LYS A 46 6.96 -11.99 -7.09
CA LYS A 46 8.00 -11.98 -8.14
C LYS A 46 8.57 -10.58 -8.40
N ALA A 47 8.14 -9.55 -7.67
CA ALA A 47 8.70 -8.23 -7.79
C ALA A 47 10.21 -8.26 -7.48
N ALA A 48 11.00 -7.71 -8.40
CA ALA A 48 12.44 -7.60 -8.28
C ALA A 48 12.85 -6.13 -8.37
N VAL A 49 13.83 -5.75 -7.55
CA VAL A 49 14.49 -4.45 -7.56
C VAL A 49 15.98 -4.75 -7.47
N ASN A 50 16.71 -4.38 -8.51
CA ASN A 50 18.15 -4.53 -8.62
C ASN A 50 18.80 -3.16 -8.77
N VAL A 51 20.04 -3.05 -8.29
CA VAL A 51 20.81 -1.81 -8.34
C VAL A 51 22.06 -2.03 -9.18
N ASP A 52 22.30 -1.14 -10.12
CA ASP A 52 23.48 -1.17 -10.98
C ASP A 52 24.18 0.19 -10.97
N ASN A 53 25.37 0.21 -10.35
CA ASN A 53 26.26 1.36 -10.31
C ASN A 53 27.33 1.32 -11.42
N SER A 54 27.31 0.38 -12.34
CA SER A 54 28.24 0.30 -13.48
C SER A 54 27.68 0.94 -14.76
N LEU A 55 26.36 0.94 -14.95
CA LEU A 55 25.69 1.42 -16.17
C LEU A 55 25.73 2.93 -16.37
N SER A 56 26.11 3.71 -15.35
CA SER A 56 26.23 5.17 -15.45
C SER A 56 27.35 5.67 -14.55
N PRO A 57 28.24 6.56 -15.05
CA PRO A 57 29.29 7.14 -14.23
C PRO A 57 28.74 8.06 -13.14
N SER A 58 27.58 8.68 -13.35
CA SER A 58 27.02 9.71 -12.47
C SER A 58 25.73 9.31 -11.76
N HIS A 59 25.10 8.20 -12.12
CA HIS A 59 23.82 7.78 -11.54
C HIS A 59 23.88 6.35 -11.01
N THR A 60 23.04 6.07 -10.02
CA THR A 60 22.67 4.71 -9.63
C THR A 60 21.48 4.30 -10.47
N VAL A 61 21.52 3.11 -11.08
CA VAL A 61 20.41 2.60 -11.89
C VAL A 61 19.59 1.61 -11.08
N LEU A 62 18.32 1.92 -10.83
CA LEU A 62 17.37 0.97 -10.26
C LEU A 62 16.64 0.26 -11.40
N GLN A 63 16.78 -1.05 -11.47
CA GLN A 63 16.07 -1.90 -12.42
C GLN A 63 14.98 -2.66 -11.68
N MET A 64 13.74 -2.43 -12.05
CA MET A 64 12.58 -2.96 -11.36
C MET A 64 11.71 -3.77 -12.31
N HIS A 65 11.29 -4.95 -11.85
CA HIS A 65 10.35 -5.83 -12.54
C HIS A 65 9.21 -6.12 -11.59
N CYS A 66 7.97 -5.78 -11.95
CA CYS A 66 6.82 -5.98 -11.06
C CYS A 66 5.51 -6.15 -11.84
N VAL A 67 4.45 -6.57 -11.14
CA VAL A 67 3.10 -6.62 -11.72
C VAL A 67 2.58 -5.20 -11.90
N ASP A 68 2.08 -4.90 -13.09
CA ASP A 68 1.50 -3.59 -13.36
C ASP A 68 0.20 -3.41 -12.56
N HIS A 69 0.02 -2.20 -12.06
CA HIS A 69 -1.18 -1.83 -11.34
C HIS A 69 -1.42 -0.33 -11.44
N LYS A 70 -2.68 0.06 -11.27
CA LYS A 70 -3.10 1.45 -11.20
C LYS A 70 -2.28 2.16 -10.12
N GLY A 71 -1.58 3.24 -10.45
CA GLY A 71 -0.81 4.00 -9.47
C GLY A 71 0.61 3.51 -9.20
N LEU A 72 1.09 2.44 -9.87
CA LEU A 72 2.45 1.90 -9.70
C LEU A 72 3.53 3.00 -9.74
N LEU A 73 3.50 3.89 -10.72
CA LEU A 73 4.48 4.98 -10.83
C LEU A 73 4.39 5.96 -9.66
N TYR A 74 3.18 6.25 -9.17
CA TYR A 74 2.99 7.10 -8.00
C TYR A 74 3.60 6.45 -6.76
N ASP A 75 3.34 5.16 -6.55
CA ASP A 75 3.82 4.40 -5.40
C ASP A 75 5.36 4.35 -5.38
N ILE A 76 6.00 4.14 -6.54
CA ILE A 76 7.45 4.20 -6.72
C ILE A 76 7.99 5.62 -6.47
N MET A 77 7.46 6.63 -7.15
CA MET A 77 7.98 8.01 -7.07
C MET A 77 7.85 8.58 -5.65
N ARG A 78 6.74 8.31 -4.96
CA ARG A 78 6.55 8.68 -3.56
C ARG A 78 7.63 8.04 -2.69
N THR A 79 7.88 6.74 -2.85
CA THR A 79 8.90 6.04 -2.08
C THR A 79 10.28 6.67 -2.30
N LEU A 80 10.65 6.96 -3.54
CA LEU A 80 11.93 7.61 -3.83
C LEU A 80 12.02 9.01 -3.20
N LYS A 81 10.93 9.78 -3.25
CA LYS A 81 10.84 11.10 -2.62
C LYS A 81 10.98 11.03 -1.10
N ASP A 82 10.36 10.06 -0.45
CA ASP A 82 10.43 9.87 1.00
C ASP A 82 11.87 9.53 1.47
N TYR A 83 12.70 9.00 0.56
CA TYR A 83 14.12 8.69 0.78
C TYR A 83 15.09 9.78 0.28
N ASP A 84 14.57 10.96 -0.09
CA ASP A 84 15.33 12.10 -0.63
C ASP A 84 16.18 11.74 -1.88
N VAL A 85 15.63 10.82 -2.70
CA VAL A 85 16.21 10.34 -3.96
C VAL A 85 15.58 11.10 -5.13
N GLN A 86 16.41 11.64 -6.01
CA GLN A 86 16.02 12.33 -7.22
C GLN A 86 16.11 11.40 -8.43
N ILE A 87 15.11 11.48 -9.31
CA ILE A 87 15.09 10.77 -10.59
C ILE A 87 15.58 11.74 -11.66
N ALA A 88 16.67 11.40 -12.34
CA ALA A 88 17.17 12.18 -13.47
C ALA A 88 16.38 11.88 -14.76
N TYR A 89 16.19 10.59 -15.06
CA TYR A 89 15.33 10.12 -16.13
C TYR A 89 14.92 8.67 -15.90
N SER A 90 13.92 8.21 -16.63
CA SER A 90 13.37 6.87 -16.51
C SER A 90 13.09 6.25 -17.87
N ARG A 91 13.26 4.93 -17.95
CA ARG A 91 12.75 4.11 -19.04
C ARG A 91 11.66 3.23 -18.48
N ILE A 92 10.45 3.38 -19.02
CA ILE A 92 9.28 2.61 -18.59
C ILE A 92 8.82 1.79 -19.79
N SER A 93 8.86 0.47 -19.64
CA SER A 93 8.39 -0.45 -20.69
C SER A 93 6.87 -0.45 -20.79
N ALA A 94 6.36 -0.88 -21.95
CA ALA A 94 4.95 -1.23 -22.10
C ALA A 94 4.62 -2.48 -21.26
N VAL A 95 3.36 -2.59 -20.82
CA VAL A 95 2.91 -3.76 -20.05
C VAL A 95 2.97 -5.00 -20.93
N SER A 96 3.59 -6.07 -20.44
CA SER A 96 3.64 -7.37 -21.09
C SER A 96 3.23 -8.45 -20.12
N LYS A 97 2.20 -9.24 -20.45
CA LYS A 97 1.66 -10.32 -19.59
C LYS A 97 1.32 -9.86 -18.16
N GLY A 98 0.90 -8.59 -18.01
CA GLY A 98 0.58 -7.98 -16.72
C GLY A 98 1.80 -7.58 -15.88
N TYR A 99 3.00 -7.65 -16.43
CA TYR A 99 4.24 -7.17 -15.81
C TYR A 99 4.74 -5.90 -16.49
N ARG A 100 5.54 -5.13 -15.78
CA ARG A 100 6.21 -3.94 -16.26
C ARG A 100 7.65 -3.89 -15.74
N ASP A 101 8.55 -3.58 -16.65
CA ASP A 101 9.95 -3.25 -16.36
C ASP A 101 10.15 -1.73 -16.31
N LEU A 102 10.92 -1.26 -15.35
CA LEU A 102 11.28 0.13 -15.15
C LEU A 102 12.77 0.25 -14.85
N ASP A 103 13.48 1.10 -15.59
CA ASP A 103 14.84 1.51 -15.27
C ASP A 103 14.83 2.98 -14.84
N LEU A 104 15.26 3.27 -13.61
CA LEU A 104 15.35 4.62 -13.08
C LEU A 104 16.81 5.01 -12.87
N PHE A 105 17.22 6.13 -13.45
CA PHE A 105 18.53 6.73 -13.20
C PHE A 105 18.36 7.73 -12.08
N ILE A 106 18.90 7.39 -10.91
CA ILE A 106 18.68 8.12 -9.68
C ILE A 106 19.98 8.67 -9.08
N GLN A 107 19.82 9.71 -8.28
CA GLN A 107 20.87 10.35 -7.49
C GLN A 107 20.32 10.72 -6.12
N LEU A 108 21.20 10.82 -5.14
CA LEU A 108 20.92 11.52 -3.89
C LEU A 108 20.79 13.02 -4.16
N ARG A 109 20.20 13.75 -3.22
CA ARG A 109 20.03 15.21 -3.31
C ARG A 109 21.33 16.00 -3.55
N ASP A 110 22.47 15.45 -3.14
CA ASP A 110 23.80 16.04 -3.37
C ASP A 110 24.38 15.71 -4.76
N GLY A 111 23.60 15.07 -5.63
CA GLY A 111 23.99 14.67 -6.99
C GLY A 111 24.83 13.40 -7.05
N LYS A 112 25.07 12.72 -5.91
CA LYS A 112 25.90 11.52 -5.87
C LYS A 112 25.06 10.24 -6.05
N LYS A 113 25.78 9.18 -6.34
CA LYS A 113 25.25 7.81 -6.40
C LYS A 113 24.96 7.27 -5.01
N ILE A 114 24.05 6.32 -4.93
CA ILE A 114 23.85 5.50 -3.74
C ILE A 114 24.93 4.42 -3.76
N VAL A 115 25.96 4.62 -2.96
CA VAL A 115 27.10 3.68 -2.81
C VAL A 115 27.10 2.97 -1.46
N ASP A 116 26.32 3.50 -0.52
CA ASP A 116 26.18 2.93 0.82
C ASP A 116 25.25 1.70 0.77
N PRO A 117 25.75 0.49 1.09
CA PRO A 117 24.97 -0.74 0.99
C PRO A 117 23.74 -0.76 1.89
N GLU A 118 23.78 -0.10 3.05
CA GLU A 118 22.65 -0.04 3.98
C GLU A 118 21.51 0.79 3.39
N ARG A 119 21.80 2.00 2.89
CA ARG A 119 20.81 2.82 2.18
C ARG A 119 20.26 2.13 0.94
N GLU A 120 21.12 1.46 0.17
CA GLU A 120 20.69 0.69 -1.01
C GLU A 120 19.70 -0.41 -0.62
N TYR A 121 20.03 -1.19 0.41
CA TYR A 121 19.18 -2.25 0.93
C TYR A 121 17.84 -1.71 1.43
N LEU A 122 17.85 -0.64 2.23
CA LEU A 122 16.63 -0.01 2.75
C LEU A 122 15.73 0.50 1.63
N LEU A 123 16.30 1.17 0.62
CA LEU A 123 15.54 1.67 -0.52
C LEU A 123 14.90 0.53 -1.33
N CYS A 124 15.68 -0.50 -1.65
CA CYS A 124 15.19 -1.65 -2.40
C CYS A 124 14.11 -2.42 -1.63
N SER A 125 14.30 -2.60 -0.33
CA SER A 125 13.33 -3.19 0.58
C SER A 125 12.01 -2.43 0.54
N CYS A 126 12.04 -1.11 0.73
CA CYS A 126 10.85 -0.28 0.73
C CYS A 126 10.14 -0.25 -0.62
N LEU A 127 10.89 -0.18 -1.74
CA LEU A 127 10.29 -0.28 -3.08
C LEU A 127 9.57 -1.61 -3.29
N LYS A 128 10.17 -2.74 -2.90
CA LYS A 128 9.54 -4.06 -2.99
C LYS A 128 8.25 -4.11 -2.17
N MET A 129 8.28 -3.57 -0.96
CA MET A 129 7.11 -3.50 -0.07
C MET A 129 5.96 -2.71 -0.67
N GLU A 130 6.24 -1.53 -1.22
CA GLU A 130 5.23 -0.67 -1.84
C GLU A 130 4.69 -1.24 -3.15
N MET A 131 5.50 -1.98 -3.92
CA MET A 131 5.01 -2.70 -5.10
C MET A 131 4.12 -3.89 -4.75
N LEU A 132 4.41 -4.58 -3.65
CA LEU A 132 3.65 -5.75 -3.20
C LEU A 132 2.32 -5.32 -2.56
N HIS A 133 2.37 -4.29 -1.71
CA HIS A 133 1.25 -3.82 -0.93
C HIS A 133 1.31 -2.28 -0.81
N PRO A 134 0.85 -1.51 -1.81
CA PRO A 134 0.83 -0.04 -1.71
C PRO A 134 -0.30 0.48 -0.80
N LEU A 135 -1.33 -0.34 -0.57
CA LEU A 135 -2.48 -0.06 0.29
C LEU A 135 -2.79 -1.28 1.14
N ARG A 136 -3.20 -1.08 2.39
CA ARG A 136 -3.70 -2.16 3.26
C ARG A 136 -5.21 -2.12 3.30
N VAL A 137 -5.85 -3.28 3.15
CA VAL A 137 -7.30 -3.44 3.16
C VAL A 137 -7.61 -4.58 4.11
N ILE A 138 -8.41 -4.29 5.13
CA ILE A 138 -8.87 -5.27 6.11
C ILE A 138 -10.34 -5.03 6.42
N ILE A 139 -10.99 -6.05 6.94
CA ILE A 139 -12.36 -5.97 7.43
C ILE A 139 -12.37 -6.45 8.89
N ALA A 140 -12.96 -5.66 9.76
CA ALA A 140 -12.97 -5.88 11.19
C ALA A 140 -14.36 -5.60 11.77
N ASN A 141 -14.56 -5.95 13.03
CA ASN A 141 -15.80 -5.62 13.75
C ASN A 141 -15.59 -4.35 14.57
N ARG A 142 -16.55 -3.44 14.53
CA ARG A 142 -16.67 -2.28 15.42
C ARG A 142 -17.88 -2.50 16.32
N GLY A 143 -17.71 -3.33 17.35
CA GLY A 143 -18.83 -3.79 18.16
C GLY A 143 -19.66 -4.82 17.37
N PRO A 144 -20.99 -4.66 17.24
CA PRO A 144 -21.81 -5.55 16.42
C PRO A 144 -21.62 -5.32 14.92
N ASP A 145 -21.18 -4.13 14.53
CA ASP A 145 -21.17 -3.70 13.13
C ASP A 145 -19.89 -4.12 12.41
N THR A 146 -20.00 -4.37 11.11
CA THR A 146 -18.86 -4.65 10.22
C THR A 146 -18.24 -3.36 9.68
N GLU A 147 -16.93 -3.19 9.84
CA GLU A 147 -16.16 -2.02 9.37
C GLU A 147 -15.08 -2.44 8.36
N LEU A 148 -15.05 -1.80 7.21
CA LEU A 148 -13.97 -1.88 6.22
C LEU A 148 -12.94 -0.80 6.50
N LEU A 149 -11.67 -1.18 6.63
CA LEU A 149 -10.56 -0.24 6.80
C LEU A 149 -9.60 -0.33 5.62
N VAL A 150 -9.29 0.83 5.04
CA VAL A 150 -8.28 0.97 3.99
C VAL A 150 -7.22 1.96 4.45
N ALA A 151 -6.00 1.49 4.66
CA ALA A 151 -4.88 2.35 5.03
C ALA A 151 -4.03 2.70 3.81
N ASN A 152 -3.89 4.00 3.60
CA ASN A 152 -3.16 4.63 2.51
C ASN A 152 -1.95 5.37 3.09
N PRO A 153 -0.72 4.96 2.80
CA PRO A 153 0.42 5.66 3.35
C PRO A 153 0.61 7.03 2.68
N VAL A 154 0.80 8.06 3.51
CA VAL A 154 0.79 9.48 3.13
C VAL A 154 2.19 9.93 2.75
N GLU A 155 2.30 10.72 1.67
CA GLU A 155 3.55 11.38 1.31
C GLU A 155 4.01 12.35 2.41
N LEU A 156 5.32 12.68 2.45
CA LEU A 156 5.83 13.81 3.25
C LEU A 156 5.12 15.16 2.97
N SER A 157 4.49 15.32 1.80
CA SER A 157 3.66 16.50 1.48
C SER A 157 2.28 16.50 2.15
N GLY A 158 1.95 15.45 2.91
CA GLY A 158 0.66 15.28 3.56
C GLY A 158 -0.46 14.85 2.61
N ARG A 159 -0.14 14.34 1.41
CA ARG A 159 -1.14 13.86 0.44
C ARG A 159 -1.14 12.34 0.36
N GLY A 160 -2.33 11.74 0.37
CA GLY A 160 -2.52 10.32 0.14
C GLY A 160 -2.54 9.99 -1.36
N ARG A 161 -2.45 8.69 -1.67
CA ARG A 161 -2.68 8.17 -3.02
C ARG A 161 -4.03 8.65 -3.59
N PRO A 162 -4.08 9.16 -4.83
CA PRO A 162 -5.33 9.62 -5.44
C PRO A 162 -6.36 8.50 -5.63
N ARG A 163 -7.64 8.87 -5.65
CA ARG A 163 -8.81 8.02 -5.96
C ARG A 163 -9.11 6.86 -5.02
N VAL A 164 -8.40 6.71 -3.90
CA VAL A 164 -8.63 5.62 -2.93
C VAL A 164 -10.11 5.56 -2.51
N PHE A 165 -10.68 6.67 -2.02
CA PHE A 165 -12.08 6.70 -1.59
C PHE A 165 -13.07 6.33 -2.71
N TYR A 166 -12.85 6.84 -3.92
CA TYR A 166 -13.69 6.55 -5.08
C TYR A 166 -13.66 5.05 -5.43
N ASP A 167 -12.48 4.45 -5.46
CA ASP A 167 -12.34 3.05 -5.83
C ASP A 167 -12.95 2.13 -4.75
N VAL A 168 -12.78 2.47 -3.46
CA VAL A 168 -13.41 1.73 -2.35
C VAL A 168 -14.94 1.79 -2.46
N THR A 169 -15.52 2.99 -2.59
CA THR A 169 -16.97 3.15 -2.69
C THR A 169 -17.54 2.53 -3.96
N LEU A 170 -16.80 2.56 -5.09
CA LEU A 170 -17.18 1.87 -6.32
C LEU A 170 -17.16 0.34 -6.16
N ALA A 171 -16.17 -0.21 -5.45
CA ALA A 171 -16.11 -1.64 -5.17
C ALA A 171 -17.31 -2.11 -4.34
N LEU A 172 -17.62 -1.39 -3.26
CA LEU A 172 -18.78 -1.69 -2.41
C LEU A 172 -20.10 -1.56 -3.18
N LYS A 173 -20.25 -0.52 -4.00
CA LYS A 173 -21.41 -0.37 -4.89
C LYS A 173 -21.58 -1.56 -5.83
N LYS A 174 -20.50 -2.08 -6.41
CA LYS A 174 -20.54 -3.26 -7.30
C LYS A 174 -20.89 -4.56 -6.56
N LEU A 175 -20.62 -4.64 -5.26
CA LEU A 175 -21.04 -5.74 -4.40
C LEU A 175 -22.47 -5.57 -3.88
N GLY A 176 -23.12 -4.42 -4.14
CA GLY A 176 -24.43 -4.11 -3.58
C GLY A 176 -24.41 -3.85 -2.08
N ILE A 177 -23.26 -3.47 -1.53
CA ILE A 177 -23.10 -3.18 -0.09
C ILE A 177 -23.28 -1.68 0.13
N CYS A 178 -24.21 -1.32 1.01
CA CYS A 178 -24.43 0.04 1.43
C CYS A 178 -23.40 0.48 2.49
N ILE A 179 -23.01 1.75 2.42
CA ILE A 179 -22.14 2.39 3.40
C ILE A 179 -23.05 3.16 4.36
N PHE A 180 -23.06 2.78 5.63
CA PHE A 180 -23.81 3.49 6.66
C PHE A 180 -23.14 4.80 7.04
N SER A 181 -21.82 4.76 7.24
CA SER A 181 -21.00 5.93 7.55
C SER A 181 -19.58 5.77 7.01
N ALA A 182 -18.91 6.89 6.75
CA ALA A 182 -17.52 6.92 6.33
C ALA A 182 -16.74 7.98 7.12
N GLU A 183 -15.62 7.58 7.71
CA GLU A 183 -14.67 8.43 8.41
C GLU A 183 -13.32 8.35 7.67
N ILE A 184 -12.65 9.49 7.48
CA ILE A 184 -11.28 9.53 6.94
C ILE A 184 -10.39 10.15 8.00
N GLY A 185 -9.34 9.44 8.40
CA GLY A 185 -8.51 9.84 9.51
C GLY A 185 -7.01 9.74 9.24
N ARG A 186 -6.22 10.54 9.97
CA ARG A 186 -4.75 10.47 9.94
C ARG A 186 -4.17 9.80 11.18
N TYR A 187 -3.33 8.81 10.95
CA TYR A 187 -2.68 8.00 11.97
C TYR A 187 -1.18 8.02 11.74
N THR A 188 -0.40 8.09 12.82
CA THR A 188 1.06 7.95 12.75
C THR A 188 1.46 6.59 13.30
N ALA A 189 2.23 5.83 12.53
CA ALA A 189 2.71 4.51 12.87
C ALA A 189 4.10 4.27 12.27
N SER A 190 5.07 3.84 13.09
CA SER A 190 6.44 3.52 12.65
C SER A 190 7.09 4.65 11.83
N ASP A 191 7.02 5.88 12.35
CA ASP A 191 7.53 7.11 11.70
C ASP A 191 6.91 7.46 10.35
N ARG A 192 5.73 6.87 10.04
CA ARG A 192 4.98 7.11 8.82
C ARG A 192 3.57 7.59 9.11
N GLU A 193 3.10 8.56 8.33
CA GLU A 193 1.69 8.96 8.35
C GLU A 193 0.85 8.10 7.42
N TRP A 194 -0.37 7.80 7.86
CA TRP A 194 -1.35 7.00 7.15
C TRP A 194 -2.68 7.75 7.12
N GLU A 195 -3.30 7.75 5.95
CA GLU A 195 -4.68 8.16 5.75
C GLU A 195 -5.52 6.88 5.74
N VAL A 196 -6.35 6.71 6.76
CA VAL A 196 -7.18 5.52 6.94
C VAL A 196 -8.61 5.89 6.64
N TYR A 197 -9.18 5.20 5.66
CA TYR A 197 -10.58 5.25 5.30
C TYR A 197 -11.31 4.16 6.06
N ARG A 198 -12.30 4.55 6.85
CA ARG A 198 -13.09 3.65 7.69
C ARG A 198 -14.53 3.74 7.26
N LEU A 199 -15.09 2.63 6.81
CA LEU A 199 -16.44 2.58 6.27
C LEU A 199 -17.24 1.57 7.08
N LEU A 200 -18.27 2.04 7.77
CA LEU A 200 -19.24 1.17 8.43
C LEU A 200 -20.18 0.63 7.36
N LEU A 201 -20.28 -0.68 7.25
CA LEU A 201 -21.07 -1.35 6.23
C LEU A 201 -22.45 -1.70 6.80
N ASP A 202 -23.50 -1.47 6.01
CA ASP A 202 -24.86 -1.80 6.41
C ASP A 202 -25.14 -3.30 6.19
N GLU A 203 -25.37 -4.02 7.28
CA GLU A 203 -25.67 -5.45 7.30
C GLU A 203 -27.10 -5.78 6.84
N ASN A 204 -27.97 -4.78 6.66
CA ASN A 204 -29.35 -4.99 6.16
C ASN A 204 -29.41 -5.28 4.66
N CYS A 205 -28.27 -5.28 3.96
CA CYS A 205 -28.21 -5.72 2.57
C CYS A 205 -28.37 -7.24 2.49
N ALA A 206 -28.83 -7.77 1.34
CA ALA A 206 -29.00 -9.21 1.09
C ALA A 206 -27.69 -10.04 1.11
N TYR A 207 -26.62 -9.51 1.67
CA TYR A 207 -25.26 -10.02 1.65
C TYR A 207 -24.83 -10.34 3.09
N GLU A 208 -24.61 -11.61 3.41
CA GLU A 208 -24.28 -12.08 4.77
C GLU A 208 -22.83 -11.71 5.15
N LEU A 209 -22.63 -10.50 5.68
CA LEU A 209 -21.32 -9.94 6.10
C LEU A 209 -20.64 -10.70 7.26
N LEU A 210 -21.34 -11.65 7.88
CA LEU A 210 -20.86 -12.42 9.03
C LEU A 210 -19.92 -13.58 8.65
N THR A 211 -19.94 -14.03 7.39
CA THR A 211 -19.11 -15.17 6.97
C THR A 211 -17.69 -14.73 6.60
N ALA A 212 -16.70 -15.57 6.92
CA ALA A 212 -15.31 -15.34 6.52
C ALA A 212 -15.14 -15.29 4.99
N VAL A 213 -15.98 -16.02 4.26
CA VAL A 213 -15.98 -16.03 2.78
C VAL A 213 -16.42 -14.67 2.23
N ALA A 214 -17.56 -14.15 2.69
CA ALA A 214 -18.06 -12.83 2.29
C ALA A 214 -17.07 -11.71 2.62
N ARG A 215 -16.47 -11.76 3.81
CA ARG A 215 -15.42 -10.82 4.24
C ARG A 215 -14.20 -10.83 3.31
N ASN A 216 -13.73 -12.01 2.94
CA ASN A 216 -12.61 -12.17 2.01
C ASN A 216 -12.96 -11.68 0.60
N GLU A 217 -14.19 -11.91 0.13
CA GLU A 217 -14.66 -11.40 -1.16
C GLU A 217 -14.67 -9.86 -1.19
N ILE A 218 -15.12 -9.21 -0.11
CA ILE A 218 -15.09 -7.74 0.00
C ILE A 218 -13.66 -7.23 -0.08
N VAL A 219 -12.76 -7.78 0.73
CA VAL A 219 -11.35 -7.36 0.77
C VAL A 219 -10.70 -7.56 -0.61
N ASP A 220 -10.93 -8.70 -1.25
CA ASP A 220 -10.40 -8.98 -2.59
C ASP A 220 -10.96 -8.01 -3.64
N LYS A 221 -12.27 -7.77 -3.65
CA LYS A 221 -12.90 -6.86 -4.62
C LYS A 221 -12.41 -5.42 -4.46
N VAL A 222 -12.31 -4.95 -3.22
CA VAL A 222 -11.80 -3.61 -2.90
C VAL A 222 -10.33 -3.50 -3.33
N ARG A 223 -9.51 -4.51 -3.01
CA ARG A 223 -8.10 -4.55 -3.43
C ARG A 223 -7.96 -4.52 -4.95
N ARG A 224 -8.71 -5.35 -5.69
CA ARG A 224 -8.70 -5.35 -7.16
C ARG A 224 -9.08 -3.99 -7.73
N MET A 225 -10.11 -3.34 -7.20
CA MET A 225 -10.54 -2.00 -7.66
C MET A 225 -9.45 -0.95 -7.44
N LEU A 226 -8.80 -0.98 -6.27
CA LEU A 226 -7.69 -0.09 -5.93
C LEU A 226 -6.46 -0.33 -6.81
N MET A 227 -6.17 -1.58 -7.14
CA MET A 227 -5.02 -1.96 -7.96
C MET A 227 -5.31 -1.91 -9.47
N GLY A 228 -6.57 -1.74 -9.87
CA GLY A 228 -6.98 -1.71 -11.27
C GLY A 228 -6.90 -3.07 -11.98
N TRP A 229 -7.13 -4.16 -11.24
CA TRP A 229 -7.16 -5.54 -11.74
C TRP A 229 -8.57 -6.05 -12.03
#